data_AF-A0A5A7MSJ6-F1
#
_entry.id   AF-A0A5A7MSJ6-F1
#
_cell.length_a   1.000
_cell.length_b   1.000
_cell.length_c   1.000
_cell.angle_alpha   90.00
_cell.angle_beta   90.00
_cell.angle_gamma   90.00
#
_symmetry.space_group_name_H-M   'P 1'
#
loop_
_entity.id
_entity.type
_entity.pdbx_description
1 polymer ?
#
loop_
_entity_poly.entity_id
_entity_poly.type
_entity_poly.pdbx_seq_one_letter_code
_entity_poly.pdbx_strand_id
1 'polypeptide(L)'
;MRHLPAFTDYEENRLIDDARTCAEILDNDDGLSAVLGLITEAIPKDHNDLAYAVACDIAAADDQLSQEELRLLEIIRHRFSLDRLTAAAIERGVAARRKSFPSEV
;
A
#
# COMPACT_ATOMS: atom_id res chain seq x y z
N MET A 1 -3.67 -7.71 7.28
CA MET A 1 -3.81 -7.58 5.81
C MET A 1 -4.18 -8.88 5.11
N ARG A 2 -3.55 -10.03 5.43
CA ARG A 2 -3.89 -11.34 4.80
C ARG A 2 -5.35 -11.77 4.86
N HIS A 3 -6.16 -11.22 5.76
CA HIS A 3 -7.58 -11.55 5.89
C HIS A 3 -8.51 -10.69 5.03
N LEU A 4 -7.98 -9.80 4.18
CA LEU A 4 -8.82 -8.98 3.31
C LEU A 4 -9.43 -9.85 2.19
N PRO A 5 -10.71 -9.64 1.83
CA PRO A 5 -11.38 -10.42 0.79
C PRO A 5 -10.64 -10.45 -0.55
N ALA A 6 -9.92 -9.36 -0.87
CA ALA A 6 -9.14 -9.24 -2.10
C ALA A 6 -7.98 -10.24 -2.24
N PHE A 7 -7.56 -10.88 -1.14
CA PHE A 7 -6.50 -11.88 -1.13
C PHE A 7 -7.03 -13.31 -0.90
N THR A 8 -8.35 -13.54 -0.95
CA THR A 8 -8.96 -14.86 -0.65
C THR A 8 -8.42 -15.98 -1.54
N ASP A 9 -8.23 -15.68 -2.83
CA ASP A 9 -7.75 -16.65 -3.82
C ASP A 9 -6.24 -16.54 -4.07
N TYR A 10 -5.52 -15.75 -3.26
CA TYR A 10 -4.07 -15.58 -3.40
C TYR A 10 -3.31 -16.73 -2.75
N GLU A 11 -2.47 -17.42 -3.52
CA GLU A 11 -1.63 -18.51 -3.02
C GLU A 11 -0.41 -17.96 -2.25
N GLU A 12 -0.39 -18.11 -0.93
CA GLU A 12 0.64 -17.53 -0.06
C GLU A 12 2.08 -17.96 -0.40
N ASN A 13 2.26 -19.18 -0.90
CA ASN A 13 3.57 -19.70 -1.31
C ASN A 13 4.18 -18.90 -2.47
N ARG A 14 3.36 -18.15 -3.22
CA ARG A 14 3.81 -17.28 -4.31
C ARG A 14 4.36 -15.94 -3.83
N LEU A 15 4.13 -15.56 -2.57
CA LEU A 15 4.49 -14.23 -2.06
C LEU A 15 5.97 -13.91 -2.24
N ILE A 16 6.85 -14.87 -1.97
CA ILE A 16 8.29 -14.66 -2.10
C ILE A 16 8.69 -14.46 -3.57
N ASP A 17 8.12 -15.25 -4.47
CA ASP A 17 8.40 -15.17 -5.90
C ASP A 17 7.85 -13.88 -6.51
N ASP A 18 6.58 -13.55 -6.23
CA ASP A 18 5.94 -12.33 -6.71
C ASP A 18 6.65 -11.07 -6.16
N ALA A 19 7.09 -11.08 -4.89
CA ALA A 19 7.86 -9.98 -4.30
C ALA A 19 9.23 -9.82 -4.96
N ARG A 20 9.92 -10.93 -5.25
CA ARG A 20 11.19 -10.90 -5.98
C ARG A 20 11.01 -10.33 -7.39
N THR A 21 10.01 -10.79 -8.13
CA THR A 21 9.71 -10.24 -9.47
C THR A 21 9.36 -8.75 -9.40
N CYS A 22 8.61 -8.31 -8.38
CA CYS A 22 8.35 -6.89 -8.16
C CYS A 22 9.64 -6.10 -7.91
N ALA A 23 10.55 -6.62 -7.08
CA ALA A 23 11.84 -6.00 -6.80
C ALA A 23 12.73 -5.92 -8.06
N GLU A 24 12.75 -6.96 -8.89
CA GLU A 24 13.44 -6.96 -10.18
C GLU A 24 12.90 -5.88 -11.13
N ILE A 25 11.58 -5.64 -11.15
CA ILE A 25 11.00 -4.55 -11.95
C ILE A 25 11.43 -3.19 -11.40
N LEU A 26 11.41 -3.00 -10.08
CA LEU A 26 11.80 -1.76 -9.41
C LEU A 26 13.27 -1.38 -9.64
N ASP A 27 14.16 -2.35 -9.86
CA ASP A 27 15.60 -2.12 -10.09
C ASP A 27 15.91 -1.61 -11.51
N ASN A 28 14.94 -1.63 -12.43
CA ASN A 28 15.10 -1.08 -13.78
C ASN A 28 14.90 0.45 -13.81
N ASP A 29 15.38 1.08 -14.88
CA ASP A 29 15.05 2.47 -15.20
C ASP A 29 13.52 2.65 -15.26
N ASP A 30 13.01 3.70 -14.59
CA ASP A 30 11.57 3.97 -14.42
C ASP A 30 10.77 2.82 -13.75
N GLY A 31 11.43 1.91 -13.04
CA GLY A 31 10.83 0.71 -12.43
C GLY A 31 9.61 1.01 -11.54
N LEU A 32 9.66 2.07 -10.74
CA LEU A 32 8.51 2.51 -9.94
C LEU A 32 7.29 2.86 -10.81
N SER A 33 7.51 3.59 -11.91
CA SER A 33 6.43 3.94 -12.85
C SER A 33 5.85 2.69 -13.51
N ALA A 34 6.70 1.71 -13.85
CA ALA A 34 6.30 0.44 -14.42
C ALA A 34 5.44 -0.38 -13.45
N VAL A 35 5.88 -0.55 -12.19
CA VAL A 35 5.10 -1.25 -11.15
C VAL A 35 3.75 -0.58 -10.93
N LEU A 36 3.73 0.75 -10.78
CA LEU A 36 2.49 1.50 -10.62
C LEU A 36 1.58 1.39 -11.84
N GLY A 37 2.14 1.26 -13.04
CA GLY A 37 1.44 0.94 -14.28
C GLY A 37 0.73 -0.42 -14.22
N LEU A 38 1.49 -1.47 -13.89
CA LEU A 38 0.96 -2.82 -13.76
C LEU A 38 -0.16 -2.90 -12.73
N ILE A 39 -0.02 -2.24 -11.58
CA ILE A 39 -1.06 -2.20 -10.55
C ILE A 39 -2.33 -1.53 -11.10
N THR A 40 -2.20 -0.37 -11.77
CA THR A 40 -3.36 0.33 -12.35
C THR A 40 -4.05 -0.40 -13.50
N GLU A 41 -3.34 -1.31 -14.18
CA GLU A 41 -3.91 -2.16 -15.22
C GLU A 41 -4.61 -3.39 -14.63
N ALA A 42 -4.03 -3.97 -13.58
CA ALA A 42 -4.54 -5.18 -12.95
C ALA A 42 -5.74 -4.94 -12.02
N ILE A 43 -5.84 -3.76 -11.41
CA ILE A 43 -6.88 -3.45 -10.42
C ILE A 43 -7.99 -2.59 -11.05
N PRO A 44 -9.28 -2.97 -10.88
CA PRO A 44 -10.41 -2.13 -11.26
C PRO A 44 -10.34 -0.74 -10.60
N LYS A 45 -10.69 0.32 -11.33
CA LYS A 45 -10.56 1.71 -10.85
C LYS A 45 -11.32 2.01 -9.56
N ASP A 46 -12.43 1.33 -9.33
CA ASP A 46 -13.25 1.44 -8.12
C ASP A 46 -12.63 0.75 -6.88
N HIS A 47 -11.52 0.02 -7.05
CA HIS A 47 -10.75 -0.64 -5.99
C HIS A 47 -9.37 0.05 -5.76
N ASN A 48 -9.15 1.21 -6.35
CA ASN A 48 -7.95 2.01 -6.13
C ASN A 48 -7.79 2.45 -4.66
N ASP A 49 -8.90 2.67 -3.97
CA ASP A 49 -8.96 2.98 -2.55
C ASP A 49 -8.47 1.82 -1.67
N LEU A 50 -8.85 0.59 -2.02
CA LEU A 50 -8.34 -0.64 -1.40
C LEU A 50 -6.83 -0.78 -1.60
N ALA A 51 -6.34 -0.61 -2.83
CA ALA A 51 -4.91 -0.70 -3.13
C ALA A 51 -4.11 0.35 -2.34
N TYR A 52 -4.64 1.57 -2.22
CA TYR A 52 -4.03 2.61 -1.39
C TYR A 52 -4.06 2.29 0.09
N ALA A 53 -5.18 1.76 0.60
CA ALA A 53 -5.29 1.36 2.00
C ALA A 53 -4.27 0.28 2.38
N VAL A 54 -4.02 -0.69 1.49
CA VAL A 54 -2.96 -1.69 1.67
C VAL A 54 -1.59 -1.04 1.71
N ALA A 55 -1.31 -0.09 0.80
CA ALA A 55 -0.04 0.64 0.82
C ALA A 55 0.17 1.42 2.13
N CYS A 56 -0.88 2.10 2.64
CA CYS A 56 -0.81 2.81 3.92
C CYS A 56 -0.62 1.86 5.10
N ASP A 57 -1.30 0.71 5.13
CA ASP A 57 -1.13 -0.28 6.20
C ASP A 57 0.30 -0.87 6.21
N ILE A 58 0.92 -1.06 5.03
CA ILE A 58 2.32 -1.52 4.91
C ILE A 58 3.31 -0.44 5.33
N ALA A 59 3.16 0.78 4.82
CA ALA A 59 4.04 1.89 5.16
C ALA A 59 3.97 2.24 6.65
N ALA A 60 2.79 2.06 7.24
CA ALA A 60 2.65 2.26 8.66
C ALA A 60 3.20 1.08 9.47
N ALA A 61 3.63 -0.06 8.89
CA ALA A 61 4.00 -1.31 9.58
C ALA A 61 5.02 -1.14 10.71
N ASP A 62 5.91 -0.16 10.60
CA ASP A 62 6.88 0.22 11.62
C ASP A 62 6.42 1.45 12.42
N ASP A 63 6.97 1.66 13.62
CA ASP A 63 6.49 2.70 14.55
C ASP A 63 6.63 4.15 14.03
N GLN A 64 7.45 4.39 12.99
CA GLN A 64 7.63 5.70 12.39
C GLN A 64 7.69 5.63 10.87
N LEU A 65 6.83 6.42 10.21
CA LEU A 65 6.88 6.69 8.78
C LEU A 65 8.02 7.67 8.46
N SER A 66 8.92 7.25 7.59
CA SER A 66 9.97 8.10 7.03
C SER A 66 9.40 9.11 6.01
N GLN A 67 10.16 10.18 5.73
CA GLN A 67 9.81 11.14 4.67
C GLN A 67 9.74 10.49 3.28
N GLU A 68 10.57 9.47 3.05
CA GLU A 68 10.59 8.73 1.79
C GLU A 68 9.31 7.92 1.58
N GLU A 69 8.83 7.24 2.63
CA GLU A 69 7.55 6.52 2.60
C GLU A 69 6.36 7.47 2.42
N LEU A 70 6.36 8.63 3.10
CA LEU A 70 5.31 9.63 2.91
C LEU A 70 5.27 10.14 1.46
N ARG A 71 6.45 10.37 0.85
CA ARG A 71 6.54 10.77 -0.55
C ARG A 71 6.05 9.67 -1.49
N LEU A 72 6.38 8.41 -1.19
CA LEU A 72 5.88 7.26 -1.96
C LEU A 72 4.36 7.14 -1.88
N LEU A 73 3.78 7.28 -0.68
CA LEU A 73 2.31 7.29 -0.50
C LEU A 73 1.66 8.44 -1.26
N GLU A 74 2.28 9.62 -1.31
CA GLU A 74 1.78 10.74 -2.11
C GLU A 74 1.75 10.39 -3.61
N ILE A 75 2.82 9.78 -4.14
CA ILE A 75 2.89 9.32 -5.53
C ILE A 75 1.78 8.31 -5.83
N ILE A 76 1.59 7.31 -4.96
CA ILE A 76 0.56 6.28 -5.11
C ILE A 76 -0.83 6.90 -5.11
N ARG A 77 -1.12 7.80 -4.15
CA ARG A 77 -2.40 8.52 -4.06
C ARG A 77 -2.74 9.25 -5.36
N HIS A 78 -1.76 9.96 -5.92
CA HIS A 78 -1.92 10.67 -7.19
C HIS A 78 -2.14 9.73 -8.36
N ARG A 79 -1.35 8.64 -8.44
CA ARG A 79 -1.51 7.63 -9.49
C ARG A 79 -2.90 7.02 -9.50
N PHE A 80 -3.43 6.75 -8.31
CA PHE A 80 -4.74 6.15 -8.12
C PHE A 80 -5.90 7.16 -8.20
N SER A 81 -5.60 8.44 -8.41
CA SER A 81 -6.57 9.53 -8.55
C SER A 81 -7.55 9.62 -7.37
N LEU A 82 -7.07 9.32 -6.16
CA LEU A 82 -7.89 9.38 -4.96
C LEU A 82 -8.11 10.83 -4.53
N ASP A 83 -9.37 11.17 -4.27
CA ASP A 83 -9.72 12.46 -3.72
C ASP A 83 -9.20 12.61 -2.29
N ARG A 84 -9.10 13.86 -1.84
CA ARG A 84 -8.53 14.21 -0.55
C ARG A 84 -9.32 13.64 0.63
N LEU A 85 -10.64 13.51 0.53
CA LEU A 85 -11.46 13.02 1.63
C LEU A 85 -11.28 11.51 1.80
N THR A 86 -11.30 10.77 0.69
CA THR A 86 -11.07 9.31 0.70
C THR A 86 -9.68 8.96 1.24
N ALA A 87 -8.63 9.62 0.75
CA ALA A 87 -7.26 9.39 1.24
C ALA A 87 -7.14 9.71 2.74
N ALA A 88 -7.65 10.86 3.18
CA ALA A 88 -7.59 11.24 4.59
C ALA A 88 -8.36 10.27 5.51
N ALA A 89 -9.49 9.72 5.05
CA ALA A 89 -10.25 8.73 5.79
C ALA A 89 -9.47 7.42 5.96
N ILE A 90 -8.81 6.96 4.89
CA ILE A 90 -7.96 5.76 4.90
C ILE A 90 -6.78 5.94 5.86
N GLU A 91 -5.99 6.99 5.67
CA GLU A 91 -4.83 7.32 6.49
C GLU A 91 -5.21 7.42 7.97
N ARG A 92 -6.34 8.08 8.27
CA ARG A 92 -6.86 8.18 9.63
C ARG A 92 -7.25 6.84 10.22
N GLY A 93 -7.89 5.97 9.43
CA GLY A 93 -8.25 4.63 9.83
C GLY A 93 -7.03 3.77 10.16
N VAL A 94 -5.99 3.83 9.32
CA VAL A 94 -4.71 3.15 9.53
C VAL A 94 -4.07 3.63 10.82
N ALA A 95 -3.91 4.95 10.98
CA ALA A 95 -3.32 5.55 12.17
C ALA A 95 -4.10 5.21 13.46
N ALA A 96 -5.42 5.08 13.39
CA ALA A 96 -6.24 4.69 14.54
C ALA A 96 -5.95 3.24 14.98
N ARG A 97 -5.81 2.30 14.04
CA ARG A 97 -5.54 0.88 14.32
C ARG A 97 -4.16 0.62 14.92
N ARG A 98 -3.21 1.55 14.74
CA ARG A 98 -1.84 1.44 15.26
C ARG A 98 -1.65 1.92 16.68
N LYS A 99 -2.65 2.57 17.27
CA LYS A 99 -2.54 3.07 18.65
C LYS A 99 -2.56 1.90 19.63
N SER A 100 -1.57 1.86 20.50
CA SER A 100 -1.58 1.03 21.70
C SER A 100 -2.08 1.86 22.89
N PHE A 101 -2.65 1.19 23.89
CA PHE A 101 -2.81 1.81 25.20
C PHE A 101 -1.42 2.07 25.80
N PRO A 102 -1.21 3.17 26.52
CA PRO A 102 0.03 3.36 27.26
C PRO A 102 0.22 2.19 28.22
N SER A 103 1.41 1.59 28.21
CA SER A 103 1.80 0.62 29.25
C SER A 103 1.78 1.36 30.58
N GLU A 104 0.99 0.87 31.55
CA GLU A 104 0.87 1.46 32.88
C GLU A 104 2.26 1.65 33.52
N VAL A 105 2.46 2.82 34.14
CA VAL A 105 3.57 3.09 35.07
C VAL A 105 3.16 2.64 36.46
#